data_AF-A0A7C6BKU9-F1
#
_entry.id   AF-A0A7C6BKU9-F1
#
_cell.length_a   1.000
_cell.length_b   1.000
_cell.length_c   1.000
_cell.angle_alpha   90.00
_cell.angle_beta   90.00
_cell.angle_gamma   90.00
#
_symmetry.space_group_name_H-M   'P 1'
#
loop_
_entity.id
_entity.type
_entity.pdbx_description
1 polymer ?
#
loop_
_entity_poly.entity_id
_entity_poly.type
_entity_poly.pdbx_seq_one_letter_code
_entity_poly.pdbx_strand_id
1 'polypeptide(L)' 'MRAKGEDSKNLGICSGDILVIDRSIQPGDNALVVAAVEGTLRLSRVRAKNGKLLLPIGGEARVVGVVTAVIHFPG' A
#
# COMPACT_ATOMS: atom_id res chain seq x y z
N MET A 1 4.14 -1.02 -10.20
CA MET A 1 2.66 -1.15 -10.35
C MET A 1 2.09 0.20 -10.75
N ARG A 2 1.04 0.28 -11.59
CA ARG A 2 0.35 1.55 -11.87
C ARG A 2 -0.90 1.66 -11.00
N ALA A 3 -1.05 2.78 -10.28
CA ALA A 3 -2.21 3.05 -9.45
C ALA A 3 -3.47 3.22 -10.31
N LYS A 4 -4.57 2.64 -9.86
CA LYS A 4 -5.90 2.72 -10.51
C LYS A 4 -6.96 2.84 -9.42
N GLY A 5 -8.03 3.57 -9.72
CA GLY A 5 -9.15 3.81 -8.81
C GLY A 5 -9.27 5.29 -8.44
N GLU A 6 -10.04 5.58 -7.39
CA GLU A 6 -10.12 6.93 -6.84
C GLU A 6 -8.80 7.34 -6.18
N ASP A 7 -8.48 8.62 -6.27
CA ASP A 7 -7.28 9.18 -5.66
C ASP A 7 -7.29 8.91 -4.16
N SER A 8 -6.27 8.20 -3.70
CA SER A 8 -6.06 7.95 -2.28
C SER A 8 -5.35 9.17 -1.70
N LYS A 9 -6.06 10.30 -1.58
CA LYS A 9 -5.51 11.58 -1.11
C LYS A 9 -4.81 11.46 0.24
N ASN A 10 -5.35 10.63 1.13
CA ASN A 10 -4.76 10.33 2.45
C ASN A 10 -3.40 9.59 2.37
N LEU A 11 -3.07 9.02 1.22
CA LEU A 11 -1.82 8.32 0.94
C LEU A 11 -0.89 9.12 0.02
N GLY A 12 -1.35 10.25 -0.54
CA GLY A 12 -0.62 11.04 -1.52
C GLY A 12 -0.43 10.32 -2.86
N ILE A 13 -1.40 9.47 -3.25
CA ILE A 13 -1.35 8.69 -4.50
C ILE A 13 -2.55 9.05 -5.37
N CYS A 14 -2.25 9.43 -6.61
CA CYS A 14 -3.24 9.72 -7.64
C CYS A 14 -3.37 8.54 -8.62
N SER A 15 -4.52 8.45 -9.27
CA SER A 15 -4.71 7.52 -10.37
C SER A 15 -3.69 7.79 -11.48
N GLY A 16 -3.04 6.74 -11.98
CA GLY A 16 -1.98 6.85 -12.98
C GLY A 16 -0.55 6.87 -12.43
N ASP A 17 -0.37 7.13 -11.13
CA ASP A 17 0.95 7.09 -10.49
C ASP A 17 1.63 5.73 -10.65
N ILE A 18 2.96 5.73 -10.73
CA ILE A 18 3.76 4.51 -10.71
C ILE A 18 4.31 4.26 -9.31
N LEU A 19 3.99 3.10 -8.78
CA LEU A 19 4.40 2.62 -7.46
C LEU A 19 5.57 1.65 -7.62
N VAL A 20 6.69 1.98 -6.99
CA VAL A 20 7.84 1.10 -6.84
C VAL A 20 7.64 0.28 -5.57
N ILE A 21 7.66 -1.04 -5.71
CA ILE A 21 7.34 -1.99 -4.64
C ILE A 21 8.57 -2.86 -4.39
N ASP A 22 9.05 -2.85 -3.15
CA ASP A 22 10.08 -3.77 -2.68
C ASP A 22 9.45 -4.92 -1.91
N ARG A 23 9.76 -6.16 -2.32
CA ARG A 23 9.24 -7.39 -1.71
C ARG A 23 10.15 -7.96 -0.62
N SER A 24 11.37 -7.44 -0.50
CA SER A 24 12.36 -7.88 0.48
C SER A 24 12.22 -7.14 1.82
N ILE A 25 11.59 -5.97 1.82
CA ILE A 25 11.42 -5.14 3.01
C ILE A 25 10.27 -5.67 3.86
N GLN A 26 10.54 -5.91 5.13
CA GLN A 26 9.52 -6.22 6.12
C GLN A 26 8.84 -4.92 6.59
N PRO A 27 7.50 -4.80 6.51
CA PRO A 27 6.83 -3.55 6.81
C PRO A 27 6.87 -3.23 8.31
N GLY A 28 7.25 -2.00 8.65
CA GLY A 28 7.11 -1.45 10.00
C GLY A 28 5.80 -0.69 10.21
N ASP A 29 5.66 -0.05 11.37
CA ASP A 29 4.54 0.86 11.62
C ASP A 29 4.50 1.99 10.57
N ASN A 30 3.29 2.35 10.16
CA ASN A 30 3.03 3.36 9.14
C ASN A 30 3.66 3.10 7.76
N ALA A 31 4.24 1.91 7.50
CA ALA A 31 4.69 1.55 6.17
C ALA A 31 3.52 1.53 5.18
N LEU A 32 3.70 2.09 3.98
CA LEU A 32 2.73 1.95 2.90
C LEU A 32 2.97 0.61 2.22
N VAL A 33 1.95 -0.23 2.13
CA VAL A 33 2.05 -1.55 1.52
C VAL A 33 1.04 -1.73 0.40
N VAL A 34 1.38 -2.64 -0.51
CA VAL A 34 0.40 -3.29 -1.37
C VAL A 34 0.00 -4.59 -0.69
N ALA A 35 -1.30 -4.80 -0.50
CA ALA A 35 -1.86 -6.02 0.06
C ALA A 35 -2.87 -6.64 -0.90
N ALA A 36 -2.89 -7.97 -0.97
CA ALA A 36 -3.93 -8.72 -1.67
C ALA A 36 -5.03 -9.07 -0.66
N VAL A 37 -6.26 -8.67 -0.97
CA VAL A 37 -7.47 -9.01 -0.20
C VAL A 37 -8.44 -9.65 -1.19
N GLU A 38 -8.80 -10.91 -0.97
CA GLU A 38 -9.72 -11.67 -1.85
C GLU A 38 -9.29 -11.60 -3.34
N GLY A 39 -7.99 -11.74 -3.60
CA GLY A 39 -7.43 -11.67 -4.95
C GLY A 39 -7.28 -10.26 -5.54
N THR A 40 -7.77 -9.22 -4.86
CA THR A 40 -7.67 -7.82 -5.31
C THR A 40 -6.54 -7.08 -4.59
N LEU A 41 -5.71 -6.35 -5.34
CA LEU A 41 -4.66 -5.52 -4.77
C LEU A 41 -5.22 -4.20 -4.24
N ARG A 42 -4.81 -3.85 -3.01
CA ARG A 42 -5.18 -2.61 -2.33
C ARG A 42 -3.95 -1.97 -1.69
N LEU A 43 -4.00 -0.64 -1.54
CA LEU A 43 -3.00 0.13 -0.81
C LEU A 43 -3.46 0.34 0.63
N SER A 44 -2.55 0.22 1.59
CA SER A 44 -2.85 0.50 2.99
C SER A 44 -1.61 0.91 3.77
N ARG A 45 -1.79 1.76 4.78
CA ARG A 45 -0.75 2.04 5.78
C ARG A 45 -0.88 1.03 6.90
N VAL A 46 0.24 0.37 7.21
CA VAL A 46 0.34 -0.51 8.36
C VAL A 46 0.17 0.28 9.65
N ARG A 47 -0.44 -0.34 10.66
CA ARG A 47 -0.59 0.21 12.01
C ARG A 47 -0.08 -0.79 13.02
N ALA A 48 0.90 -0.42 13.83
CA ALA A 48 1.35 -1.20 14.97
C ALA A 48 0.43 -0.95 16.17
N LYS A 49 -0.14 -2.01 16.73
CA LYS A 49 -0.94 -1.96 17.96
C LYS A 49 -0.67 -3.22 18.78
N ASN A 50 -0.27 -3.03 20.04
CA ASN A 50 0.01 -4.13 20.98
C ASN A 50 1.00 -5.18 20.41
N GLY A 51 2.07 -4.71 19.75
CA GLY A 51 3.07 -5.59 19.14
C GLY A 51 2.63 -6.30 17.87
N LYS A 52 1.41 -6.05 17.38
CA LYS A 52 0.88 -6.62 16.13
C LYS A 52 0.81 -5.54 15.05
N LEU A 53 1.17 -5.93 13.82
CA LEU A 53 0.94 -5.11 12.64
C LEU A 53 -0.46 -5.40 12.10
N LEU A 54 -1.24 -4.34 11.91
CA LEU A 54 -2.61 -4.38 11.41
C LEU A 54 -2.68 -3.63 10.09
N LEU A 55 -3.48 -4.15 9.17
CA LEU A 55 -3.89 -3.43 7.98
C LEU A 55 -5.34 -3.00 8.19
N PRO A 56 -5.66 -1.69 8.21
CA PRO A 56 -7.03 -1.20 8.31
C PRO A 56 -7.76 -1.37 6.96
N ILE A 57 -7.80 -2.60 6.46
CA ILE A 57 -8.52 -3.01 5.25
C ILE A 57 -9.36 -4.23 5.65
N GLY A 58 -10.64 -4.24 5.26
CA GLY A 58 -11.54 -5.35 5.62
C GLY A 58 -11.10 -6.65 4.97
N GLY A 59 -11.22 -7.76 5.71
CA GLY A 59 -10.90 -9.12 5.24
C GLY A 59 -9.50 -9.60 5.59
N GLU A 60 -9.20 -10.85 5.21
CA GLU A 60 -7.85 -11.40 5.34
C GLU A 60 -6.96 -10.81 4.24
N ALA A 61 -5.82 -10.26 4.67
CA ALA A 61 -4.91 -9.54 3.80
C ALA A 61 -3.53 -10.19 3.82
N ARG A 62 -2.97 -10.40 2.62
CA ARG A 62 -1.56 -10.78 2.46
C ARG A 62 -0.77 -9.61 1.93
N VAL A 63 0.27 -9.19 2.66
CA VAL A 63 1.21 -8.18 2.17
C VAL A 63 1.96 -8.74 0.96
N VAL A 64 1.97 -7.96 -0.13
CA VAL A 64 2.71 -8.25 -1.36
C VAL A 64 4.10 -7.60 -1.30
N GLY A 65 4.19 -6.38 -0.76
CA GLY A 65 5.45 -5.66 -0.59
C GLY A 65 5.24 -4.24 -0.08
N VAL A 66 6.34 -3.57 0.24
CA VAL A 66 6.37 -2.18 0.73
C VAL A 66 6.52 -1.25 -0.46
N VAL A 67 5.72 -0.19 -0.50
CA VAL A 67 5.88 0.90 -1.47
C VAL A 67 7.02 1.79 -0.99
N THR A 68 8.11 1.82 -1.74
CA THR A 68 9.32 2.59 -1.39
C THR A 68 9.41 3.91 -2.14
N ALA A 69 8.74 4.02 -3.29
CA ALA A 69 8.63 5.27 -4.04
C ALA A 69 7.29 5.35 -4.79
N VAL A 70 6.84 6.60 -4.96
CA VAL A 70 5.74 6.98 -5.83
C VAL A 70 6.30 7.93 -6.87
N ILE A 71 6.11 7.61 -8.14
CA ILE A 71 6.48 8.46 -9.26
C ILE A 71 5.18 9.06 -9.79
N HIS A 72 5.04 10.37 -9.56
CA HIS A 72 3.95 11.16 -10.11
C HIS A 72 4.34 11.69 -11.48
N PHE A 73 3.49 11.46 -12.48
CA PHE A 73 3.65 12.10 -13.78
C PHE A 73 2.71 13.31 -13.82
N PRO A 74 3.22 14.55 -13.76
CA PRO A 74 2.39 15.70 -14.06
C PRO A 74 1.88 15.55 -15.49
N GLY A 75 0.55 15.57 -15.63
CA GLY A 75 -0.12 15.68 -16.92
C GLY A 75 -0.03 17.09 -17.49
#